data_AF-A0A520HM15-F1
#
_entry.id   AF-A0A520HM15-F1
#
_cell.length_a   1.000
_cell.length_b   1.000
_cell.length_c   1.000
_cell.angle_alpha   90.00
_cell.angle_beta   90.00
_cell.angle_gamma   90.00
#
_symmetry.space_group_name_H-M   'P 1'
#
loop_
_entity.id
_entity.type
_entity.pdbx_description
1 polymer ?
#
loop_
_entity_poly.entity_id
_entity_poly.type
_entity_poly.pdbx_seq_one_letter_code
_entity_poly.pdbx_strand_id
1 'polypeptide(L)' 'MIVAEAWRGKRFAVLGLARSGAATVQALVAGGASVVAWDSDETKR' A
#
# COMPACT_ATOMS: atom_id res chain seq x y z
N MET A 1 -0.33 -14.02 5.71
CA MET A 1 0.48 -13.26 4.73
C MET A 1 1.93 -13.66 4.92
N ILE A 2 2.63 -14.03 3.86
CA ILE A 2 4.08 -14.27 3.90
C ILE A 2 4.75 -12.91 3.67
N VAL A 3 5.63 -12.49 4.58
CA VAL A 3 6.26 -11.17 4.53
C VAL A 3 7.48 -11.24 3.61
N ALA A 4 7.55 -10.35 2.62
CA ALA A 4 8.70 -10.24 1.73
C ALA A 4 9.68 -9.19 2.27
N GLU A 5 10.90 -9.63 2.62
CA GLU A 5 11.98 -8.72 3.06
C GLU A 5 12.47 -7.80 1.94
N ALA A 6 12.19 -8.13 0.69
CA ALA A 6 12.60 -7.36 -0.49
C ALA A 6 12.06 -5.91 -0.51
N TRP A 7 11.09 -5.59 0.33
CA TRP A 7 10.47 -4.27 0.44
C TRP A 7 11.03 -3.41 1.60
N ARG A 8 11.87 -3.98 2.47
CA ARG A 8 12.39 -3.31 3.67
C ARG A 8 13.14 -2.04 3.30
N GLY A 9 12.77 -0.92 3.93
CA GLY A 9 13.42 0.38 3.75
C GLY A 9 13.16 1.06 2.40
N LYS A 10 12.33 0.47 1.53
CA LYS A 10 11.94 1.06 0.25
C LYS A 10 10.73 1.97 0.40
N ARG A 11 10.58 2.90 -0.54
CA ARG A 11 9.43 3.80 -0.62
C ARG A 11 8.53 3.41 -1.78
N PHE A 12 7.24 3.31 -1.54
CA PHE A 12 6.23 3.03 -2.56
C PHE A 12 5.09 4.04 -2.49
N ALA A 13 4.46 4.29 -3.63
CA ALA A 13 3.17 4.97 -3.69
C ALA A 13 2.12 3.97 -4.18
N VAL A 14 0.96 3.93 -3.53
CA VAL A 14 -0.20 3.14 -3.97
C VAL A 14 -1.33 4.10 -4.28
N LEU A 15 -1.73 4.13 -5.55
CA LEU A 15 -2.86 4.91 -6.04
C LEU A 15 -4.07 3.97 -6.25
N GLY A 16 -5.18 4.29 -5.60
CA GLY A 16 -6.42 3.51 -5.59
C GLY A 16 -6.38 2.43 -4.51
N LEU A 17 -7.18 2.59 -3.44
CA LEU A 17 -7.12 1.69 -2.29
C LEU A 17 -8.16 0.59 -2.39
N ALA A 18 -9.43 0.90 -2.67
CA ALA A 18 -10.52 -0.06 -2.84
C ALA A 18 -10.31 -1.35 -1.99
N ARG A 19 -10.38 -2.54 -2.59
CA ARG A 19 -10.03 -3.81 -1.90
C ARG A 19 -8.57 -4.22 -2.09
N SER A 20 -8.08 -4.18 -3.34
CA SER A 20 -6.75 -4.69 -3.68
C SER A 20 -5.64 -3.72 -3.25
N GLY A 21 -5.83 -2.41 -3.43
CA GLY A 21 -4.85 -1.41 -3.01
C GLY A 21 -4.65 -1.40 -1.50
N ALA A 22 -5.72 -1.54 -0.72
CA ALA A 22 -5.66 -1.69 0.73
C ALA A 22 -4.84 -2.93 1.11
N ALA A 23 -5.09 -4.08 0.46
CA ALA A 23 -4.30 -5.30 0.67
C ALA A 23 -2.81 -5.10 0.28
N THR A 24 -2.55 -4.37 -0.81
CA THR A 24 -1.19 -4.04 -1.26
C THR A 24 -0.45 -3.16 -0.25
N VAL A 25 -1.10 -2.11 0.28
CA VAL A 25 -0.52 -1.25 1.34
C VAL A 25 -0.17 -2.09 2.56
N GLN A 26 -1.08 -2.97 3.01
CA GLN A 26 -0.84 -3.85 4.16
C GLN A 26 0.37 -4.77 3.94
N ALA A 27 0.51 -5.34 2.74
CA ALA A 27 1.65 -6.19 2.40
C ALA A 27 2.98 -5.43 2.39
N LEU A 28 3.00 -4.24 1.79
CA LEU A 28 4.19 -3.39 1.71
C LEU A 28 4.64 -2.91 3.10
N VAL A 29 3.69 -2.47 3.93
CA VAL A 29 3.97 -2.04 5.32
C VAL A 29 4.48 -3.22 6.15
N ALA A 30 3.86 -4.40 6.04
CA ALA A 30 4.34 -5.60 6.73
C ALA A 30 5.77 -5.99 6.30
N GLY A 31 6.15 -5.74 5.04
CA GLY A 31 7.52 -5.90 4.53
C GLY A 31 8.52 -4.82 4.98
N GLY A 32 8.10 -3.84 5.78
CA GLY A 32 8.94 -2.76 6.28
C GLY A 32 9.19 -1.64 5.27
N ALA A 33 8.29 -1.46 4.29
CA ALA A 33 8.34 -0.33 3.38
C ALA A 33 7.67 0.92 3.96
N SER A 34 8.10 2.10 3.52
CA SER A 34 7.35 3.34 3.69
C SER A 34 6.39 3.50 2.51
N VAL A 35 5.10 3.68 2.79
CA VAL A 35 4.07 3.72 1.74
C VAL A 35 3.30 5.04 1.82
N VAL A 36 3.20 5.73 0.68
CA VAL A 36 2.25 6.83 0.48
C VAL A 36 1.01 6.22 -0.18
N ALA A 37 -0.12 6.26 0.51
CA ALA A 37 -1.39 5.75 0.02
C ALA A 37 -2.27 6.93 -0.42
N TRP A 38 -2.75 6.90 -1.66
CA TRP A 38 -3.64 7.90 -2.21
C TRP A 38 -4.86 7.20 -2.82
N ASP A 39 -6.06 7.58 -2.38
CA ASP A 39 -7.31 7.22 -3.05
C ASP A 39 -8.01 8.45 -3.62
N SER A 40 -8.60 8.28 -4.80
CA SER A 40 -9.41 9.30 -5.48
C SER A 40 -10.87 8.90 -5.34
N ASP A 41 -11.48 9.20 -4.20
CA ASP A 41 -12.87 8.83 -3.93
C ASP A 41 -13.81 9.83 -4.65
N GLU A 42 -14.23 9.54 -5.88
CA GLU A 42 -15.27 10.31 -6.60
C GLU A 42 -16.64 10.21 -5.92
N THR A 43 -16.88 9.15 -5.14
CA THR A 43 -18.08 8.95 -4.32
C THR A 43 -18.13 9.81 -3.05
N LYS A 44 -17.08 10.59 -2.76
CA LYS A 44 -17.05 11.62 -1.69
C LYS A 44 -17.02 13.06 -2.22
N ARG A 45 -17.41 13.30 -3.48
CA ARG A 45 -17.51 14.65 -4.03
C ARG A 45 -18.95 15.15 -4.07
#